data_AF-A0A6P0ITI8-F1
#
_entry.id   AF-A0A6P0ITI8-F1
#
_cell.length_a   1.000
_cell.length_b   1.000
_cell.length_c   1.000
_cell.angle_alpha   90.00
_cell.angle_beta   90.00
_cell.angle_gamma   90.00
#
_symmetry.space_group_name_H-M   'P 1'
#
loop_
_entity.id
_entity.type
_entity.pdbx_description
1 polymer ?
#
loop_
_entity_poly.entity_id
_entity_poly.type
_entity_poly.pdbx_seq_one_letter_code
_entity_poly.pdbx_strand_id
1 'polypeptide(L)' 'MSVVSQVILKADDELRYLSSGELKSINDFLQ' A
#
# COMPACT_ATOMS: atom_id res chain seq x y z
N MET A 1 -11.75 -0.83 7.84
CA MET A 1 -10.27 -0.94 7.82
C MET A 1 -9.84 -0.64 6.39
N SER A 2 -9.08 0.44 6.16
CA SER A 2 -8.75 0.91 4.81
C SER A 2 -7.64 0.08 4.18
N VAL A 3 -7.76 -0.23 2.88
CA VAL A 3 -6.73 -0.94 2.09
C VAL A 3 -5.39 -0.21 2.16
N VAL A 4 -5.43 1.12 2.19
CA VAL A 4 -4.25 1.98 2.28
C VAL A 4 -3.45 1.72 3.56
N SER A 5 -4.12 1.55 4.72
CA SER A 5 -3.43 1.29 5.99
C SER A 5 -2.72 -0.07 6.02
N GLN A 6 -3.28 -1.10 5.40
CA GLN A 6 -2.65 -2.43 5.37
C GLN A 6 -1.36 -2.43 4.56
N VAL A 7 -1.37 -1.70 3.43
CA VAL A 7 -0.24 -1.65 2.52
C VAL A 7 0.91 -0.82 3.10
N ILE A 8 0.60 0.29 3.80
CA ILE A 8 1.62 1.11 4.47
C ILE A 8 2.30 0.33 5.61
N LEU A 9 1.52 -0.32 6.47
CA LEU A 9 2.09 -1.10 7.59
C LEU A 9 2.98 -2.25 7.10
N LYS A 10 2.58 -2.91 6.01
CA LYS A 10 3.38 -3.97 5.40
C LYS A 10 4.69 -3.46 4.79
N ALA A 11 4.66 -2.28 4.17
CA ALA A 11 5.86 -1.65 3.63
C ALA A 11 6.84 -1.22 4.75
N ASP A 12 6.30 -0.76 5.88
CA ASP A 12 7.07 -0.41 7.09
C ASP A 12 7.74 -1.63 7.71
N ASP A 13 7.00 -2.73 7.88
CA ASP A 13 7.53 -4.02 8.38
C ASP A 13 8.65 -4.56 7.49
N GLU A 14 8.56 -4.35 6.18
CA GLU A 14 9.54 -4.79 5.19
C GLU A 14 10.66 -3.76 4.95
N LEU A 15 10.67 -2.62 5.68
CA LEU A 15 11.63 -1.52 5.57
C LEU A 15 11.89 -1.08 4.12
N ARG A 16 10.85 -1.09 3.28
CA ARG A 16 10.95 -0.79 1.85
C ARG A 16 9.89 0.18 1.39
N TYR A 17 10.12 0.78 0.23
CA TYR A 17 9.07 1.50 -0.46
C TYR A 17 8.00 0.55 -1.01
N LEU A 18 6.79 1.10 -1.16
CA LEU A 18 5.69 0.38 -1.78
C LEU A 18 6.06 -0.06 -3.19
N SER A 19 5.72 -1.29 -3.52
CA SER A 19 5.92 -1.82 -4.87
C SER A 19 4.92 -1.21 -5.85
N SER A 20 5.22 -1.25 -7.14
CA SER A 20 4.33 -0.73 -8.19
C SER A 20 2.93 -1.38 -8.18
N GLY A 21 2.82 -2.65 -7.74
CA GLY A 21 1.54 -3.32 -7.58
C GLY A 21 0.71 -2.78 -6.40
N GLU A 22 1.38 -2.50 -5.28
CA GLU A 22 0.79 -1.91 -4.08
C GLU A 22 0.33 -0.46 -4.31
N LEU A 23 1.11 0.32 -5.06
CA LEU A 23 0.71 1.68 -5.49
C LEU A 23 -0.51 1.67 -6.40
N LYS A 24 -0.61 0.69 -7.31
CA LYS A 24 -1.79 0.54 -8.18
C LYS A 24 -3.04 0.23 -7.37
N SER A 25 -2.96 -0.67 -6.39
CA SER A 25 -4.08 -0.98 -5.50
C SER A 25 -4.54 0.22 -4.66
N ILE A 26 -3.61 1.10 -4.25
CA ILE A 26 -3.97 2.36 -3.57
C ILE A 26 -4.70 3.30 -4.53
N ASN A 27 -4.23 3.42 -5.77
CA ASN A 27 -4.85 4.29 -6.77
C ASN A 27 -6.26 3.80 -7.17
N ASP A 28 -6.45 2.49 -7.34
CA ASP A 28 -7.74 1.87 -7.64
C ASP A 28 -8.76 2.04 -6.49
N PHE A 29 -8.27 2.15 -5.25
CA PHE A 29 -9.12 2.40 -4.07
C PHE A 29 -9.49 3.89 -3.90
N LEU A 30 -8.66 4.80 -4.42
CA LEU A 30 -8.86 6.26 -4.31
C LEU A 30 -9.69 6.85 -5.47
N GLN A 31 -10.02 6.06 -6.49
CA GLN A 31 -10.99 6.39 -7.56
C GLN A 31 -12.43 6.29 -7.04
#